data_AF-A0A954LYT5-F1
#
_entry.id   AF-A0A954LYT5-F1
#
_cell.length_a   1.000
_cell.length_b   1.000
_cell.length_c   1.000
_cell.angle_alpha   90.00
_cell.angle_beta   90.00
_cell.angle_gamma   90.00
#
_symmetry.space_group_name_H-M   'P 1'
#
loop_
_entity.id
_entity.type
_entity.pdbx_description
1 polymer ?
#
loop_
_entity_poly.entity_id
_entity_poly.type
_entity_poly.pdbx_seq_one_letter_code
_entity_poly.pdbx_strand_id
1 'polypeptide(L)'
;MFRCQKCERIVPAGTRTNKVVVATRPRIYEPRGQDPSERRGRSRFVRGRRVRKRKPYDKGGAGTEIVRELSVCPACAAELNAEIAAEAAAQSAPVLNADVETEVAASAAAEE
;
A
#
# COMPACT_ATOMS: atom_id res chain seq x y z
N MET A 1 5.92 -30.50 4.88
CA MET A 1 4.79 -30.90 4.01
C MET A 1 3.69 -29.88 4.21
N PHE A 2 3.10 -29.34 3.14
CA PHE A 2 2.01 -28.36 3.23
C PHE A 2 1.05 -28.54 2.05
N ARG A 3 -0.21 -28.12 2.19
CA ARG A 3 -1.17 -28.13 1.09
C ARG A 3 -1.09 -26.81 0.34
N CYS A 4 -0.81 -26.86 -0.97
CA CYS A 4 -0.82 -25.67 -1.82
C CYS A 4 -2.25 -25.13 -1.91
N GLN A 5 -2.46 -23.83 -1.69
CA GLN A 5 -3.80 -23.23 -1.72
C GLN A 5 -4.32 -22.94 -3.13
N LYS A 6 -3.46 -22.99 -4.17
CA LYS A 6 -3.86 -22.84 -5.59
C LYS A 6 -4.27 -24.18 -6.21
N CYS A 7 -3.38 -25.17 -6.15
CA CYS A 7 -3.59 -26.46 -6.81
C CYS A 7 -4.05 -27.59 -5.86
N GLU A 8 -4.22 -27.30 -4.57
CA GLU A 8 -4.71 -28.20 -3.53
C GLU A 8 -3.91 -29.49 -3.28
N ARG A 9 -2.79 -29.68 -3.98
CA ARG A 9 -1.91 -30.83 -3.80
C ARG A 9 -1.09 -30.68 -2.51
N ILE A 10 -0.79 -31.83 -1.90
CA ILE A 10 0.11 -31.88 -0.75
C ILE A 10 1.55 -31.90 -1.27
N VAL A 11 2.32 -30.88 -0.90
CA VAL A 11 3.71 -30.68 -1.30
C VAL A 11 4.63 -31.44 -0.34
N PRO A 12 5.61 -32.22 -0.82
CA PRO A 12 6.49 -33.03 0.02
C PRO A 12 7.37 -32.17 0.94
N ALA A 13 8.02 -32.82 1.91
CA ALA A 13 9.03 -32.16 2.74
C ALA A 13 10.24 -31.71 1.90
N GLY A 14 10.87 -30.59 2.28
CA GLY A 14 12.04 -30.05 1.57
C GLY A 14 11.72 -29.10 0.41
N THR A 15 10.46 -29.00 -0.03
CA THR A 15 10.05 -27.97 -0.99
C THR A 15 9.77 -26.65 -0.28
N ARG A 16 10.22 -25.52 -0.86
CA ARG A 16 9.97 -24.18 -0.32
C ARG A 16 8.51 -23.79 -0.49
N THR A 17 7.94 -23.18 0.55
CA THR A 17 6.63 -22.54 0.52
C THR A 17 6.80 -21.08 0.11
N ASN A 18 6.09 -20.65 -0.94
CA ASN A 18 6.05 -19.24 -1.33
C ASN A 18 4.73 -18.63 -0.87
N LYS A 19 4.79 -17.40 -0.35
CA LYS A 19 3.60 -16.60 -0.03
C LYS A 19 3.38 -15.60 -1.15
N VAL A 20 2.22 -15.67 -1.77
CA VAL A 20 1.83 -14.74 -2.84
C VAL A 20 0.66 -13.90 -2.37
N VAL A 21 0.77 -12.59 -2.54
CA VAL A 21 -0.29 -11.61 -2.23
C VAL A 21 -1.28 -11.61 -3.38
N VAL A 22 -2.54 -11.93 -3.10
CA VAL A 22 -3.60 -12.01 -4.13
C VAL A 22 -4.55 -10.82 -4.07
N ALA A 23 -4.75 -10.25 -2.88
CA ALA A 23 -5.63 -9.11 -2.72
C ALA A 23 -4.99 -8.06 -1.80
N THR A 24 -5.00 -6.82 -2.26
CA THR A 24 -4.62 -5.64 -1.49
C THR A 24 -5.79 -4.66 -1.41
N ARG A 25 -5.84 -3.87 -0.35
CA ARG A 25 -6.81 -2.78 -0.19
C ARG A 25 -6.11 -1.47 0.15
N PRO A 26 -6.55 -0.32 -0.37
CA PRO A 26 -6.07 0.97 0.10
C PRO A 26 -6.56 1.21 1.53
N ARG A 27 -5.71 1.81 2.37
CA ARG A 27 -6.07 2.24 3.72
C ARG A 27 -5.40 3.56 4.07
N ILE A 28 -6.14 4.41 4.77
CA ILE A 28 -5.61 5.63 5.37
C ILE A 28 -5.31 5.33 6.83
N TYR A 29 -4.06 5.54 7.23
CA TYR A 29 -3.60 5.38 8.60
C TYR A 29 -3.66 6.71 9.33
N GLU A 30 -4.30 6.70 10.49
CA GLU A 30 -4.34 7.85 11.40
C GLU A 30 -2.95 8.10 12.03
N PRO A 31 -2.61 9.36 12.31
CA PRO A 31 -1.38 9.70 13.01
C PRO A 31 -1.35 9.07 14.40
N ARG A 32 -0.28 8.33 14.72
CA ARG A 32 -0.22 7.53 15.95
C ARG A 32 0.31 8.36 17.14
N GLY A 33 -0.57 9.17 17.74
CA GLY A 33 -0.33 9.88 19.01
C GLY A 33 0.10 11.36 18.91
N GLN A 34 0.94 11.80 19.85
CA GLN A 34 1.50 13.16 19.90
C GLN A 34 3.03 13.02 20.05
N ASP A 35 3.81 13.95 19.51
CA ASP A 35 5.27 13.92 19.66
C ASP A 35 5.61 13.81 21.16
N PRO A 36 6.44 12.82 21.57
CA PRO A 36 6.95 12.72 22.93
C PRO A 36 7.61 14.02 23.45
N SER A 37 7.98 14.95 22.56
CA SER A 37 8.46 16.30 22.89
C SER A 37 7.43 17.23 23.50
N GLU A 38 6.14 17.05 23.19
CA GLU A 38 5.08 17.91 23.68
C GLU A 38 4.56 17.46 25.05
N ARG A 39 4.61 16.16 25.35
CA ARG A 39 4.12 15.60 26.63
C ARG A 39 5.08 15.74 27.80
N ARG A 40 6.40 15.75 27.57
CA ARG A 40 7.39 16.00 28.62
C ARG A 40 7.93 17.40 28.42
N GLY A 41 7.31 18.36 29.12
CA GLY A 41 7.79 19.73 29.24
C GLY A 41 9.31 19.75 29.36
N ARG A 42 9.93 20.66 28.61
CA ARG A 42 11.39 20.89 28.51
C ARG A 42 12.08 20.88 29.88
N SER A 43 12.38 19.71 30.45
CA SER A 43 13.36 19.62 31.53
C SER A 43 14.73 19.74 30.88
N ARG A 44 15.16 20.99 30.74
CA ARG A 44 16.47 21.41 30.24
C ARG A 44 17.60 21.11 31.22
N PHE A 45 17.50 20.10 32.08
CA PHE A 45 18.54 19.82 33.08
C PHE A 45 18.63 18.33 33.42
N VAL A 46 19.24 17.53 32.54
CA VAL A 46 19.89 16.28 32.96
C VAL A 46 21.33 16.32 32.44
N ARG A 47 22.20 16.96 33.24
CA ARG A 47 23.66 16.91 33.04
C ARG A 47 24.09 15.44 33.05
N GLY A 48 24.72 14.98 31.96
CA GLY A 48 25.47 13.72 31.94
C GLY A 48 24.83 12.50 31.27
N ARG A 49 23.56 12.55 30.80
CA ARG A 49 23.01 11.46 29.98
C ARG A 49 22.93 11.86 28.51
N ARG A 50 23.63 11.10 27.64
CA ARG A 50 23.47 11.21 26.18
C ARG A 50 21.98 11.12 25.84
N VAL A 51 21.43 12.19 25.29
CA VAL A 51 20.05 12.24 24.81
C VAL A 51 19.93 11.17 23.73
N ARG A 52 19.23 10.06 24.04
CA ARG A 52 18.95 9.03 23.04
C ARG A 52 18.21 9.72 21.88
N LYS A 53 18.71 9.52 20.65
CA LYS A 53 18.02 10.01 19.43
C LYS A 53 16.57 9.52 19.52
N ARG A 54 15.63 10.47 19.57
CA ARG A 54 14.20 10.15 19.64
C ARG A 54 13.81 9.53 18.30
N LYS A 55 13.01 8.47 18.34
CA LYS A 55 12.48 7.86 17.11
C LYS A 55 11.56 8.90 16.45
N PRO A 56 11.68 9.11 15.12
CA PRO A 56 10.78 10.01 14.40
C PRO A 56 9.33 9.57 14.61
N TYR A 57 8.47 10.55 14.78
CA TYR A 57 7.04 10.37 15.02
C TYR A 57 6.33 9.89 13.74
N ASP A 58 5.41 8.93 13.87
CA ASP A 58 4.65 8.37 12.76
C ASP A 58 3.45 9.29 12.45
N LYS A 59 3.56 10.03 11.35
CA LYS A 59 2.57 11.02 10.90
C LYS A 59 1.32 10.37 10.29
N GLY A 60 1.28 9.04 10.15
CA GLY A 60 0.24 8.38 9.37
C GLY A 60 0.36 8.71 7.87
N GLY A 61 -0.63 8.30 7.08
CA GLY A 61 -0.65 8.49 5.63
C GLY A 61 -1.52 7.48 4.89
N ALA A 62 -1.57 7.61 3.56
CA ALA A 62 -2.20 6.61 2.70
C ALA A 62 -1.21 5.47 2.42
N GLY A 63 -1.70 4.24 2.49
CA GLY A 63 -0.93 3.04 2.13
C GLY A 63 -1.84 1.92 1.64
N THR A 64 -1.25 0.76 1.42
CA THR A 64 -1.96 -0.45 0.99
C THR A 64 -1.76 -1.56 2.02
N GLU A 65 -2.86 -2.24 2.36
CA GLU A 65 -2.83 -3.42 3.22
C GLU A 65 -3.02 -4.68 2.39
N ILE A 66 -2.26 -5.71 2.75
CA ILE A 66 -2.44 -7.05 2.23
C ILE A 66 -3.67 -7.66 2.90
N VAL A 67 -4.70 -7.98 2.11
CA VAL A 67 -5.95 -8.58 2.59
C VAL A 67 -5.85 -10.10 2.58
N ARG A 68 -5.27 -10.65 1.52
CA ARG A 68 -5.19 -12.10 1.34
C ARG A 68 -3.84 -12.51 0.77
N GLU A 69 -3.23 -13.46 1.47
CA GLU A 69 -2.02 -14.17 1.03
C GLU A 69 -2.36 -15.64 0.84
N LEU A 70 -1.78 -16.25 -0.20
CA LEU A 70 -1.84 -17.70 -0.42
C LEU A 70 -0.48 -18.34 -0.20
N SER A 71 -0.47 -19.50 0.46
CA SER A 71 0.71 -20.37 0.53
C SER A 71 0.69 -21.37 -0.62
N VAL A 72 1.69 -21.29 -1.50
CA VAL A 72 1.72 -22.04 -2.76
C VAL A 72 3.06 -22.73 -2.99
N CYS A 73 3.02 -23.76 -3.85
CA CYS A 73 4.21 -24.44 -4.35
C CYS A 73 4.98 -23.51 -5.33
N PRO A 74 6.26 -23.79 -5.63
CA PRO A 74 7.07 -22.91 -6.48
C PRO A 74 6.52 -22.75 -7.90
N ALA A 75 5.91 -23.79 -8.48
CA ALA A 75 5.29 -23.71 -9.79
C ALA A 75 4.09 -22.74 -9.81
N CYS A 76 3.14 -22.93 -8.89
CA CYS A 76 1.99 -22.05 -8.76
C CYS A 76 2.36 -20.61 -8.39
N ALA A 77 3.48 -20.41 -7.68
CA ALA A 77 3.99 -19.08 -7.38
C ALA A 77 4.44 -18.33 -8.63
N ALA A 78 5.14 -19.02 -9.55
CA ALA A 78 5.59 -18.42 -10.81
C ALA A 78 4.41 -17.98 -11.68
N GLU A 79 3.38 -18.82 -11.80
CA GLU A 79 2.15 -18.49 -12.53
C GLU A 79 1.42 -17.28 -11.94
N LEU A 80 1.16 -17.29 -10.62
CA LEU A 80 0.43 -16.19 -9.97
C LEU A 80 1.21 -14.87 -10.05
N ASN A 81 2.53 -14.91 -9.89
CA ASN A 81 3.34 -13.71 -10.01
C ASN A 81 3.32 -13.14 -11.43
N ALA A 82 3.26 -14.00 -12.46
CA ALA A 82 3.12 -13.56 -13.85
C ALA A 82 1.73 -12.95 -14.12
N GLU A 83 0.66 -13.58 -13.63
CA GLU A 83 -0.72 -13.07 -13.70
C GLU A 83 -0.82 -11.67 -13.05
N ILE A 84 -0.31 -11.53 -11.81
CA ILE A 84 -0.32 -10.26 -11.07
C ILE A 84 0.52 -9.18 -11.77
N ALA A 85 1.69 -9.54 -12.32
CA ALA A 85 2.51 -8.59 -13.06
C ALA A 85 1.81 -8.09 -14.33
N ALA A 86 1.10 -8.96 -15.04
CA ALA A 86 0.31 -8.59 -16.21
C ALA A 86 -0.87 -7.69 -15.84
N GLU A 87 -1.60 -8.00 -14.76
CA GLU A 87 -2.71 -7.17 -14.26
C GLU A 87 -2.22 -5.78 -13.82
N ALA A 88 -1.10 -5.71 -13.10
CA ALA A 88 -0.49 -4.45 -12.68
C ALA A 88 -0.04 -3.59 -13.88
N ALA A 89 0.49 -4.22 -14.94
CA ALA A 89 0.84 -3.52 -16.18
C ALA A 89 -0.42 -2.99 -16.91
N ALA A 90 -1.52 -3.74 -16.90
CA ALA A 90 -2.78 -3.28 -17.50
C ALA A 90 -3.42 -2.12 -16.72
N GLN A 91 -3.37 -2.15 -15.38
CA GLN A 91 -3.98 -1.13 -14.51
C GLN A 91 -3.18 0.18 -14.40
N SER A 92 -1.92 0.20 -14.84
CA SER A 92 -1.06 1.39 -14.83
C SER A 92 -1.07 2.18 -16.15
N ALA A 93 -1.90 1.78 -17.13
CA ALA A 93 -2.10 2.56 -18.34
C ALA A 93 -2.76 3.92 -17.98
N PRO A 94 -2.15 5.07 -18.35
CA PRO A 94 -2.74 6.37 -18.05
C PRO A 94 -4.01 6.52 -18.87
N VAL A 95 -5.14 6.70 -18.19
CA VAL A 95 -6.36 7.23 -18.81
C VAL A 95 -6.01 8.67 -19.19
N LEU A 96 -5.67 8.89 -20.46
CA LEU A 96 -5.54 10.22 -21.03
C LEU A 96 -6.94 10.85 -20.94
N ASN A 97 -7.13 11.73 -19.97
CA ASN A 97 -8.29 12.61 -19.92
C ASN A 97 -8.17 13.58 -21.11
N ALA A 98 -8.67 13.17 -22.26
CA ALA A 98 -9.14 14.08 -23.29
C ALA A 98 -10.61 14.38 -22.98
N ASP A 99 -11.01 15.62 -23.23
CA ASP A 99 -12.39 16.09 -23.36
C ASP A 99 -13.14 16.48 -22.07
N VAL A 100 -12.83 17.67 -21.51
CA VAL A 100 -13.87 18.69 -21.18
C VAL A 100 -13.24 20.10 -21.22
N GLU A 101 -13.09 20.66 -22.42
CA GLU A 101 -13.04 22.12 -22.62
C GLU A 101 -13.95 22.47 -23.80
N THR A 102 -14.65 23.62 -23.69
CA THR A 102 -15.67 24.20 -24.61
C THR A 102 -17.04 23.52 -24.45
N GLU A 103 -18.12 24.15 -24.00
CA GLU A 103 -18.80 25.33 -24.56
C GLU A 103 -19.66 26.03 -23.47
N VAL A 104 -19.24 27.18 -22.94
CA VAL A 104 -20.16 28.15 -22.30
C VAL A 104 -19.69 29.57 -22.63
N ALA A 105 -19.84 29.97 -23.88
CA ALA A 105 -19.64 31.37 -24.29
C ALA A 105 -20.38 31.69 -25.60
N ALA A 106 -21.71 31.49 -25.65
CA ALA A 106 -22.54 32.07 -26.72
C ALA A 106 -24.05 32.05 -26.37
N SER A 107 -24.49 32.85 -25.39
CA SER A 107 -25.93 33.19 -25.27
C SER A 107 -26.22 34.49 -24.52
N ALA A 108 -25.36 35.51 -24.63
CA ALA A 108 -25.62 36.83 -24.06
C ALA A 108 -25.34 37.94 -25.09
N ALA A 109 -26.04 37.89 -26.22
CA ALA A 109 -26.15 39.01 -27.16
C ALA A 109 -27.35 38.82 -28.11
N ALA A 110 -28.57 38.85 -27.58
CA ALA A 110 -29.79 39.19 -28.33
C ALA A 110 -30.98 39.24 -27.36
N GLU A 111 -31.38 40.45 -26.99
CA GLU A 111 -32.70 40.91 -26.48
C GLU A 111 -32.41 42.32 -25.90
N GLU A 112 -32.33 43.33 -26.77
CA GLU A 112 -33.39 44.30 -27.13
C GLU A 112 -33.42 45.51 -26.18
#